data_AF-A0A7X9RQ53-F1
#
_entry.id   AF-A0A7X9RQ53-F1
#
_cell.length_a   1.000
_cell.length_b   1.000
_cell.length_c   1.000
_cell.angle_alpha   90.00
_cell.angle_beta   90.00
_cell.angle_gamma   90.00
#
_symmetry.space_group_name_H-M   'P 1'
#
loop_
_entity.id
_entity.type
_entity.pdbx_description
1 polymer ?
#
loop_
_entity_poly.entity_id
_entity_poly.type
_entity_poly.pdbx_seq_one_letter_code
_entity_poly.pdbx_strand_id
1 'polypeptide(L)'
;MKTLDLKKQVNAMSSEELAENIKTSQKQLEDLAYAHAVSPLENPMQLSSLRKQVARLKTALHAKVTVELEEKVKAENVTRESITEFLNKSTFLAPVNKKMVLRAIEKVNN
;
A
#
# COMPACT_ATOMS: atom_id res chain seq x y z
N MET A 1 -4.69 16.95 15.72
CA MET A 1 -4.79 17.19 14.25
C MET A 1 -6.07 16.54 13.74
N LYS A 2 -6.88 17.22 12.91
CA LYS A 2 -8.14 16.67 12.39
C LYS A 2 -7.83 15.51 11.43
N THR A 3 -8.63 14.44 11.47
CA THR A 3 -8.41 13.20 10.70
C THR A 3 -8.41 13.42 9.18
N LEU A 4 -9.13 14.44 8.71
CA LEU A 4 -9.24 14.81 7.30
C LEU A 4 -7.92 15.31 6.71
N ASP A 5 -7.17 16.10 7.48
CA ASP A 5 -5.90 16.69 7.03
C ASP A 5 -4.85 15.60 6.81
N LEU A 6 -4.82 14.60 7.69
CA LEU A 6 -3.95 13.42 7.57
C LEU A 6 -4.26 12.61 6.31
N LYS A 7 -5.54 12.46 5.95
CA LYS A 7 -5.93 11.73 4.74
C LYS A 7 -5.49 12.48 3.48
N LYS A 8 -5.63 13.81 3.46
CA LYS A 8 -5.18 14.65 2.33
C LYS A 8 -3.67 14.59 2.15
N GLN A 9 -2.90 14.69 3.23
CA GLN A 9 -1.44 14.58 3.19
C GLN A 9 -0.98 13.23 2.64
N VAL A 10 -1.59 12.14 3.10
CA VAL A 10 -1.24 10.79 2.64
C VAL A 10 -1.54 10.59 1.15
N ASN A 11 -2.62 11.17 0.65
CA ASN A 11 -2.96 11.08 -0.77
C ASN A 11 -2.05 11.94 -1.67
N ALA A 12 -1.48 13.02 -1.14
CA ALA A 12 -0.63 13.94 -1.88
C ALA A 12 0.80 13.41 -2.11
N MET A 13 1.31 12.54 -1.24
CA MET A 13 2.65 11.94 -1.37
C MET A 13 2.78 11.07 -2.62
N SER A 14 3.97 10.97 -3.21
CA SER A 14 4.23 10.10 -4.37
C SER A 14 4.20 8.60 -4.00
N SER A 15 4.14 7.69 -4.98
CA SER A 15 4.15 6.23 -4.71
C SER A 15 5.47 5.77 -4.09
N GLU A 16 6.59 6.37 -4.50
CA GLU A 16 7.92 6.12 -3.95
C GLU A 16 8.06 6.64 -2.52
N GLU A 17 7.63 7.88 -2.26
CA GLU A 17 7.62 8.47 -0.92
C GLU A 17 6.74 7.66 0.05
N LEU A 18 5.60 7.16 -0.42
CA LEU A 18 4.76 6.27 0.38
C LEU A 18 5.48 4.97 0.74
N ALA A 19 6.21 4.36 -0.20
CA ALA A 19 6.96 3.14 0.06
C ALA A 19 8.10 3.36 1.08
N GLU A 20 8.84 4.46 0.95
CA GLU A 20 9.89 4.83 1.91
C GLU A 20 9.32 5.09 3.31
N ASN A 21 8.24 5.87 3.39
CA ASN A 21 7.57 6.18 4.67
C ASN A 21 6.99 4.93 5.34
N ILE A 22 6.50 3.97 4.55
CA ILE A 22 6.07 2.67 5.07
C ILE A 22 7.25 1.93 5.70
N LYS A 23 8.40 1.89 5.03
CA LYS A 23 9.60 1.19 5.52
C LYS A 23 10.11 1.80 6.82
N THR A 24 10.20 3.13 6.89
CA THR A 24 10.64 3.84 8.10
C THR A 24 9.66 3.64 9.25
N SER A 25 8.36 3.79 9.00
CA SER A 25 7.31 3.64 10.02
C SER A 25 7.18 2.20 10.52
N GLN A 26 7.44 1.20 9.66
CA GLN A 26 7.47 -0.21 10.06
C GLN A 26 8.63 -0.50 11.01
N LYS A 27 9.83 -0.01 10.68
CA LYS A 27 10.99 -0.15 11.57
C LYS A 27 10.73 0.49 12.93
N GLN A 28 10.18 1.71 12.94
CA GLN A 28 9.80 2.38 14.19
C GLN A 28 8.76 1.57 15.00
N LEU A 29 7.83 0.90 14.31
CA LEU A 29 6.82 0.06 14.95
C LEU A 29 7.44 -1.18 15.58
N GLU A 30 8.38 -1.82 14.88
CA GLU A 30 9.14 -2.97 15.40
C GLU A 30 9.96 -2.58 16.63
N ASP A 31 10.69 -1.45 16.56
CA ASP A 31 11.50 -0.93 17.66
C ASP A 31 10.62 -0.63 18.90
N LEU A 32 9.47 0.04 18.70
CA LEU A 32 8.51 0.32 19.77
C LEU A 32 7.85 -0.94 20.34
N ALA A 33 7.53 -1.91 19.49
CA ALA A 33 6.95 -3.18 19.93
C ALA A 33 7.97 -3.99 20.75
N TYR A 34 9.24 -3.99 20.33
CA TYR A 34 10.33 -4.59 21.08
C TYR A 34 10.53 -3.91 22.43
N ALA A 35 10.58 -2.57 22.45
CA ALA A 35 10.68 -1.80 23.69
C ALA A 35 9.55 -2.12 24.67
N HIS A 36 8.30 -2.17 24.17
CA HIS A 36 7.12 -2.54 24.97
C HIS A 36 7.20 -3.96 25.56
N ALA A 37 7.79 -4.91 24.83
CA ALA A 37 7.94 -6.28 25.28
C ALA A 37 9.00 -6.42 26.39
N VAL A 38 10.05 -5.57 26.35
CA VAL A 38 11.11 -5.55 27.37
C VAL A 38 10.66 -4.78 28.62
N SER A 39 10.04 -3.62 28.43
CA SER A 39 9.52 -2.77 29.49
C SER A 39 8.17 -2.21 29.08
N PRO A 40 7.15 -2.21 29.95
CA PRO A 40 5.89 -1.55 29.66
C PRO A 40 6.11 -0.11 29.18
N LEU A 41 5.46 0.28 28.08
CA LEU A 41 5.57 1.65 27.57
C LEU A 41 4.80 2.60 28.48
N GLU A 42 5.39 3.77 28.72
CA GLU A 42 4.74 4.92 29.37
C GLU A 42 3.41 5.28 28.71
N ASN A 43 3.31 5.13 27.39
CA ASN A 43 2.10 5.40 26.65
C ASN A 43 1.77 4.32 25.60
N PRO A 44 0.93 3.32 25.92
CA PRO A 44 0.54 2.27 24.97
C PRO A 44 -0.26 2.80 23.76
N MET A 45 -0.83 4.02 23.83
CA MET A 45 -1.54 4.61 22.70
C MET A 45 -0.60 4.94 21.54
N GLN A 46 0.69 5.17 21.79
CA GLN A 46 1.67 5.45 20.74
C GLN A 46 1.78 4.28 19.76
N LEU A 47 1.86 3.05 20.28
CA LEU A 47 1.92 1.84 19.46
C LEU A 47 0.64 1.67 18.62
N SER A 48 -0.53 1.94 19.21
CA SER A 48 -1.81 1.88 18.47
C SER A 48 -1.91 2.94 17.38
N SER A 49 -1.38 4.13 17.62
CA SER A 49 -1.40 5.25 16.68
C SER A 49 -0.47 4.99 15.50
N LEU A 50 0.73 4.46 15.78
CA LEU A 50 1.70 4.10 14.75
C LEU A 50 1.20 2.95 13.87
N ARG A 51 0.55 1.92 14.45
CA ARG A 51 -0.15 0.88 13.67
C ARG A 51 -1.16 1.46 12.69
N LYS A 52 -1.98 2.42 13.14
CA LYS A 52 -2.97 3.09 12.29
C LYS A 52 -2.32 3.93 11.20
N GLN A 53 -1.20 4.59 11.48
CA GLN A 53 -0.45 5.35 10.48
C GLN A 53 0.10 4.43 9.38
N VAL A 54 0.79 3.34 9.75
CA VAL A 54 1.29 2.33 8.79
C VAL A 54 0.16 1.78 7.93
N ALA A 55 -1.00 1.45 8.52
CA ALA A 55 -2.15 0.95 7.78
C ALA A 55 -2.70 1.96 6.76
N ARG A 56 -2.73 3.25 7.09
CA ARG A 56 -3.17 4.32 6.17
C ARG A 56 -2.21 4.46 4.99
N LEU A 57 -0.90 4.46 5.26
CA LEU A 57 0.11 4.54 4.20
C LEU A 57 0.03 3.35 3.25
N LYS A 58 -0.08 2.12 3.78
CA LYS A 58 -0.26 0.90 2.97
C LYS A 58 -1.53 0.96 2.10
N THR A 59 -2.63 1.42 2.68
CA THR A 59 -3.90 1.57 1.95
C THR A 59 -3.77 2.56 0.79
N ALA A 60 -3.09 3.69 1.01
CA ALA A 60 -2.87 4.69 -0.03
C ALA A 60 -1.95 4.17 -1.15
N LEU A 61 -0.86 3.48 -0.80
CA LEU A 61 0.02 2.85 -1.79
C LEU A 61 -0.75 1.81 -2.62
N HIS A 62 -1.59 0.99 -1.97
CA HIS A 62 -2.42 0.01 -2.67
C HIS A 62 -3.40 0.66 -3.64
N ALA A 63 -4.04 1.76 -3.25
CA ALA A 63 -4.94 2.50 -4.13
C ALA A 63 -4.23 3.04 -5.38
N LYS A 64 -3.00 3.54 -5.24
CA LYS A 64 -2.18 3.98 -6.38
C LYS A 64 -1.84 2.81 -7.31
N VAL A 65 -1.36 1.72 -6.75
CA VAL A 65 -1.01 0.52 -7.53
C VAL A 65 -2.22 -0.07 -8.26
N THR A 66 -3.43 0.01 -7.68
CA THR A 66 -4.64 -0.44 -8.40
C THR A 66 -4.94 0.42 -9.62
N VAL A 67 -4.71 1.73 -9.55
CA VAL A 67 -4.90 2.64 -10.69
C VAL A 67 -3.83 2.37 -11.75
N GLU A 68 -2.56 2.31 -11.35
CA GLU A 68 -1.45 1.96 -12.25
C GLU A 68 -1.67 0.61 -12.96
N LEU A 69 -2.26 -0.36 -12.25
CA LEU A 69 -2.59 -1.65 -12.80
C LEU A 69 -3.71 -1.57 -13.83
N GLU A 70 -4.78 -0.82 -13.55
CA GLU A 70 -5.89 -0.61 -14.49
C GLU A 70 -5.39 0.08 -15.78
N GLU A 71 -4.46 1.03 -15.66
CA GLU A 71 -3.82 1.69 -16.81
C GLU A 71 -2.97 0.71 -17.64
N LYS A 72 -2.13 -0.11 -16.99
CA LYS A 72 -1.31 -1.12 -17.69
C LYS A 72 -2.17 -2.20 -18.36
N VAL A 73 -3.25 -2.63 -17.71
CA VAL A 73 -4.20 -3.62 -18.27
C VAL A 73 -4.88 -3.08 -19.53
N LYS A 74 -5.28 -1.79 -19.53
CA LYS A 74 -5.83 -1.11 -20.71
C LYS A 74 -4.81 -1.04 -21.85
N ALA A 75 -3.57 -0.70 -21.54
CA ALA A 75 -2.53 -0.53 -22.55
C ALA A 75 -2.15 -1.86 -23.25
N GLU A 76 -2.10 -2.96 -22.50
CA GLU A 76 -1.64 -4.26 -23.01
C GLU A 76 -2.79 -5.20 -23.45
N ASN A 77 -4.06 -4.77 -23.37
CA ASN A 77 -5.25 -5.59 -23.68
C ASN A 77 -5.19 -6.98 -23.02
N VAL A 78 -4.85 -7.00 -21.73
CA VAL A 78 -4.55 -8.25 -21.01
C VAL A 78 -5.78 -9.15 -20.95
N THR A 79 -5.64 -10.39 -21.41
CA THR A 79 -6.69 -11.42 -21.35
C THR A 79 -6.43 -12.37 -20.16
N ARG A 80 -7.39 -13.26 -19.86
CA ARG A 80 -7.27 -14.22 -18.74
C ARG A 80 -6.07 -15.16 -18.88
N GLU A 81 -5.68 -15.46 -20.11
CA GLU A 81 -4.63 -16.42 -20.44
C GLU A 81 -3.23 -15.80 -20.26
N SER A 82 -3.09 -14.49 -20.51
CA SER A 82 -1.80 -13.78 -20.43
C SER A 82 -1.46 -13.21 -19.04
N ILE A 83 -2.26 -13.48 -18.00
CA ILE A 83 -2.07 -12.89 -16.65
C ILE A 83 -0.69 -13.21 -16.06
N THR A 84 -0.19 -14.43 -16.24
CA THR A 84 1.11 -14.84 -15.69
C THR A 84 2.26 -14.12 -16.37
N GLU A 85 2.17 -13.92 -17.68
CA GLU A 85 3.17 -13.19 -18.47
C GLU A 85 3.16 -11.71 -18.08
N PHE A 86 1.96 -11.13 -17.96
CA PHE A 86 1.76 -9.76 -17.48
C PHE A 86 2.46 -9.54 -16.13
N LEU A 87 2.16 -10.38 -15.13
CA LEU A 87 2.73 -10.25 -13.78
C LEU A 87 4.25 -10.43 -13.74
N ASN A 88 4.82 -11.28 -14.59
CA ASN A 88 6.27 -11.48 -14.66
C ASN A 88 6.98 -10.33 -15.36
N LYS A 89 6.34 -9.70 -16.34
CA LYS A 89 6.90 -8.58 -17.12
C LYS A 89 6.77 -7.25 -16.38
N SER A 90 5.67 -7.05 -15.65
CA SER A 90 5.37 -5.79 -14.99
C SER A 90 6.05 -5.67 -13.63
N THR A 91 6.70 -4.54 -13.37
CA THR A 91 7.15 -4.16 -12.02
C THR A 91 6.10 -3.30 -11.33
N PHE A 92 5.85 -3.58 -10.05
CA PHE A 92 4.95 -2.82 -9.19
C PHE A 92 5.61 -2.59 -7.83
N LEU A 93 5.38 -1.41 -7.23
CA LEU A 93 5.90 -1.08 -5.90
C LEU A 93 5.21 -1.87 -4.76
N ALA A 94 4.07 -2.49 -5.04
CA ALA A 94 3.36 -3.38 -4.12
C ALA A 94 3.04 -4.70 -4.81
N PRO A 95 2.96 -5.82 -4.06
CA PRO A 95 2.62 -7.11 -4.63
C PRO A 95 1.23 -7.08 -5.23
N VAL A 96 1.15 -7.44 -6.52
CA VAL A 96 -0.10 -7.59 -7.26
C VAL A 96 -0.40 -9.08 -7.39
N ASN A 97 -1.60 -9.47 -6.95
CA ASN A 97 -2.06 -10.85 -7.07
C ASN A 97 -2.92 -11.05 -8.32
N LYS A 98 -2.99 -12.30 -8.83
CA LYS A 98 -3.83 -12.68 -9.99
C LYS A 98 -5.29 -12.21 -9.86
N LYS A 99 -5.88 -12.31 -8.66
CA LYS A 99 -7.25 -11.84 -8.39
C LYS A 99 -7.43 -10.33 -8.62
N MET A 100 -6.40 -9.53 -8.36
CA MET A 100 -6.46 -8.08 -8.61
C MET A 100 -6.46 -7.79 -10.11
N VAL A 101 -5.62 -8.48 -10.87
CA VAL A 101 -5.57 -8.37 -12.34
C VAL A 101 -6.92 -8.73 -12.95
N LEU A 102 -7.53 -9.85 -12.52
CA LEU A 102 -8.87 -10.25 -12.98
C LEU A 102 -9.92 -9.17 -12.73
N ARG A 103 -9.96 -8.62 -11.51
CA ARG A 103 -10.89 -7.51 -11.17
C ARG A 103 -10.64 -6.27 -12.03
N ALA A 104 -9.39 -5.97 -12.35
CA ALA A 104 -9.08 -4.83 -13.19
C ALA A 104 -9.50 -5.07 -14.64
N ILE A 105 -9.27 -6.27 -15.19
CA ILE A 105 -9.77 -6.65 -16.52
C ILE A 105 -11.30 -6.49 -16.58
N GLU A 106 -12.02 -6.98 -15.57
CA GLU A 106 -13.48 -6.81 -15.47
C GLU A 106 -13.92 -5.35 -15.43
N LYS A 107 -13.19 -4.49 -14.70
CA LYS A 107 -13.45 -3.04 -14.67
C LYS A 107 -13.10 -2.31 -15.96
N VAL A 108 -12.11 -2.78 -16.71
CA VAL A 108 -11.68 -2.16 -17.97
C VAL A 108 -12.65 -2.46 -19.10
N ASN A 109 -13.25 -3.64 -19.08
CA ASN A 109 -14.18 -4.11 -20.11
C ASN A 109 -15.64 -3.66 -19.90
N ASN A 110 -16.01 -3.20 -18.70
CA ASN A 110 -17.30 -2.60 -18.37
C ASN A 110 -17.25 -1.08 -18.52
#